data_AF-Q321R6-F1
#
_entry.id   AF-Q321R6-F1
#
_cell.length_a   1.000
_cell.length_b   1.000
_cell.length_c   1.000
_cell.angle_alpha   90.00
_cell.angle_beta   90.00
_cell.angle_gamma   90.00
#
_symmetry.space_group_name_H-M   'P 1'
#
loop_
_entity.id
_entity.type
_entity.pdbx_description
1 polymer ?
#
loop_
_entity_poly.entity_id
_entity_poly.type
_entity_poly.pdbx_seq_one_letter_code
_entity_poly.pdbx_strand_id
1 'polypeptide(L)'
;MIPLRKGAQYEELRKLGKGDHLVKLKTSPQARKKWPGLGNEVTARLLTVTRKGKVCHLLTSMTDAMRFPGGEMADLYSHRWEIELGYREIKQTMQLSRLTLRSKKPELVEQELWGVLLAYNLVRYQMIKMAEHLKGYWPNQLSFSESCGMVMRMLMTLQGASPGRIPELMRDLASMGQLVKLPTRRGRAFPRVVKERP
;
A
#
# COMPACT_ATOMS: atom_id res chain seq x y z
N MET A 1 -10.50 3.91 4.23
CA MET A 1 -11.39 2.77 4.49
C MET A 1 -10.84 1.89 5.58
N ILE A 2 -11.68 1.43 6.50
CA ILE A 2 -11.30 0.53 7.60
C ILE A 2 -12.37 -0.55 7.81
N PRO A 3 -12.03 -1.74 8.32
CA PRO A 3 -13.03 -2.70 8.75
C PRO A 3 -13.83 -2.15 9.93
N LEU A 4 -15.13 -2.40 9.92
CA LEU A 4 -15.98 -2.17 11.09
C LEU A 4 -15.52 -3.11 12.23
N ARG A 5 -15.36 -2.56 13.43
CA ARG A 5 -15.01 -3.36 14.60
C ARG A 5 -16.20 -4.26 15.00
N LYS A 6 -15.89 -5.45 15.51
CA LYS A 6 -16.93 -6.35 16.06
C LYS A 6 -17.69 -5.64 17.19
N GLY A 7 -19.02 -5.69 17.14
CA GLY A 7 -19.89 -5.05 18.14
C GLY A 7 -20.01 -3.53 18.03
N ALA A 8 -19.48 -2.91 16.95
CA ALA A 8 -19.67 -1.49 16.71
C ALA A 8 -21.15 -1.16 16.53
N GLN A 9 -21.62 -0.16 17.28
CA GLN A 9 -22.98 0.35 17.19
C GLN A 9 -23.03 1.52 16.22
N TYR A 10 -24.04 1.54 15.35
CA TYR A 10 -24.27 2.61 14.38
C TYR A 10 -25.77 2.70 14.09
N GLU A 11 -26.20 3.88 13.67
CA GLU A 11 -27.56 4.14 13.19
C GLU A 11 -27.53 4.22 11.66
N GLU A 12 -28.41 3.49 10.97
CA GLU A 12 -28.55 3.60 9.52
C GLU A 12 -29.35 4.85 9.18
N LEU A 13 -28.74 5.78 8.43
CA LEU A 13 -29.41 7.00 7.98
C LEU A 13 -30.12 6.79 6.66
N ARG A 14 -29.48 6.08 5.73
CA ARG A 14 -29.99 5.90 4.37
C ARG A 14 -29.37 4.69 3.70
N LYS A 15 -30.19 3.87 3.05
CA LYS A 15 -29.73 2.84 2.13
C LYS A 15 -29.38 3.45 0.78
N LEU A 16 -28.16 3.20 0.30
CA LEU A 16 -27.66 3.67 -0.99
C LEU A 16 -27.72 2.57 -2.06
N GLY A 17 -27.68 1.31 -1.63
CA GLY A 17 -27.77 0.15 -2.51
C GLY A 17 -27.74 -1.18 -1.75
N LYS A 18 -27.53 -2.29 -2.47
CA LYS A 18 -27.37 -3.61 -1.85
C LYS A 18 -26.04 -3.67 -1.10
N GLY A 19 -26.11 -3.76 0.23
CA GLY A 19 -24.92 -3.79 1.09
C GLY A 19 -24.18 -2.45 1.14
N ASP A 20 -24.84 -1.35 0.81
CA ASP A 20 -24.26 -0.02 0.78
C ASP A 20 -25.18 0.97 1.50
N HIS A 21 -24.69 1.53 2.60
CA HIS A 21 -25.50 2.29 3.56
C HIS A 21 -24.74 3.52 4.03
N LEU A 22 -25.44 4.63 4.20
CA LEU A 22 -24.96 5.77 4.96
C LEU A 22 -25.35 5.56 6.42
N VAL A 23 -24.36 5.61 7.30
CA VAL A 23 -24.53 5.33 8.73
C VAL A 23 -23.97 6.47 9.57
N LYS A 24 -24.49 6.58 10.78
CA LYS A 24 -24.07 7.52 11.80
C LYS A 24 -23.46 6.77 12.96
N LEU A 25 -22.29 7.22 13.39
CA LEU A 25 -21.51 6.65 14.49
C LEU A 25 -21.40 7.68 15.60
N LYS A 26 -21.65 7.27 16.84
CA LYS A 26 -21.38 8.13 18.01
C LYS A 26 -19.88 8.16 18.29
N THR A 27 -19.36 9.35 18.56
CA THR A 27 -17.94 9.53 18.91
C THR A 27 -17.74 9.24 20.40
N SER A 28 -16.57 8.70 20.78
CA SER A 28 -16.25 8.46 22.18
C SER A 28 -15.68 9.72 22.85
N PRO A 29 -15.85 9.91 24.17
CA PRO A 29 -15.21 11.00 24.90
C PRO A 29 -13.69 11.04 24.72
N GLN A 30 -13.05 9.87 24.65
CA GLN A 30 -11.61 9.75 24.40
C GLN A 30 -11.23 10.28 23.01
N ALA A 31 -12.03 10.03 21.98
CA ALA A 31 -11.79 10.56 20.64
C ALA A 31 -11.93 12.08 20.61
N ARG A 32 -12.96 12.63 21.26
CA ARG A 32 -13.16 14.09 21.37
C ARG A 32 -12.07 14.79 22.18
N LYS A 33 -11.50 14.13 23.21
CA LYS A 33 -10.33 14.66 23.94
C LYS A 33 -9.09 14.78 23.04
N LYS A 34 -8.89 13.81 22.14
CA LYS A 34 -7.79 13.84 21.16
C LYS A 34 -8.04 14.82 20.01
N TRP A 35 -9.30 15.09 19.70
CA TRP A 35 -9.73 15.92 18.57
C TRP A 35 -10.82 16.90 19.04
N PRO A 36 -10.46 18.07 19.59
CA PRO A 36 -11.42 18.99 20.21
C PRO A 36 -12.57 19.47 19.29
N GLY A 37 -12.35 19.52 17.98
CA GLY A 37 -13.38 19.87 16.98
C GLY A 37 -14.29 18.71 16.57
N LEU A 38 -14.12 17.50 17.13
CA LEU A 38 -14.92 16.34 16.77
C LEU A 38 -16.29 16.41 17.45
N GLY A 39 -17.35 16.48 16.64
CA GLY A 39 -18.73 16.44 17.13
C GLY A 39 -19.10 15.14 17.85
N ASN A 40 -20.31 15.10 18.42
CA ASN A 40 -20.83 13.91 19.11
C ASN A 40 -21.09 12.73 18.16
N GLU A 41 -21.22 13.01 16.88
CA GLU A 41 -21.58 12.05 15.85
C GLU A 41 -20.72 12.26 14.61
N VAL A 42 -20.47 11.18 13.87
CA VAL A 42 -19.81 11.23 12.57
C VAL A 42 -20.61 10.38 11.59
N THR A 43 -20.82 10.94 10.40
CA THR A 43 -21.45 10.22 9.29
C THR A 43 -20.37 9.50 8.49
N ALA A 44 -20.59 8.23 8.20
CA ALA A 44 -19.73 7.40 7.39
C ALA A 44 -20.56 6.53 6.45
N ARG A 45 -19.95 6.00 5.40
CA ARG A 45 -20.57 5.01 4.53
C ARG A 45 -20.08 3.61 4.89
N LEU A 46 -21.02 2.69 5.02
CA LEU A 46 -20.84 1.30 5.38
C LEU A 46 -21.06 0.43 4.13
N LEU A 47 -20.01 -0.27 3.72
CA LEU A 47 -20.03 -1.22 2.61
C LEU A 47 -19.96 -2.64 3.16
N THR A 48 -20.83 -3.52 2.69
CA THR A 48 -20.86 -4.94 3.03
C THR A 48 -20.30 -5.74 1.87
N VAL A 49 -19.19 -6.41 2.12
CA VAL A 49 -18.41 -7.12 1.10
C VAL A 49 -18.23 -8.57 1.52
N THR A 50 -18.56 -9.50 0.63
CA THR A 50 -18.28 -10.92 0.85
C THR A 50 -16.96 -11.28 0.19
N ARG A 51 -15.96 -11.66 0.98
CA ARG A 51 -14.64 -12.07 0.48
C ARG A 51 -14.31 -13.46 0.97
N LYS A 52 -14.08 -14.39 0.04
CA LYS A 52 -13.78 -15.81 0.34
C LYS A 52 -14.82 -16.44 1.29
N GLY A 53 -16.10 -16.21 1.01
CA GLY A 53 -17.22 -16.72 1.81
C GLY A 53 -17.44 -16.02 3.16
N LYS A 54 -16.62 -15.02 3.52
CA LYS A 54 -16.78 -14.26 4.76
C LYS A 54 -17.34 -12.87 4.47
N VAL A 55 -18.44 -12.53 5.13
CA VAL A 55 -19.00 -11.17 5.11
C VAL A 55 -18.12 -10.26 5.97
N CYS A 56 -17.74 -9.12 5.41
CA CYS A 56 -16.97 -8.09 6.07
C CYS A 56 -17.68 -6.74 5.84
N HIS A 57 -17.68 -5.89 6.86
CA HIS A 57 -18.20 -4.55 6.75
C HIS A 57 -17.04 -3.55 6.76
N LEU A 58 -17.05 -2.59 5.84
CA LEU A 58 -16.03 -1.57 5.66
C LEU A 58 -16.64 -0.19 5.86
N LEU A 59 -15.98 0.65 6.64
CA LEU A 59 -16.32 2.06 6.80
C LEU A 59 -15.44 2.94 5.91
N THR A 60 -16.06 3.92 5.27
CA THR A 60 -15.40 4.95 4.47
C THR A 60 -15.98 6.34 4.74
N SER A 61 -15.15 7.38 4.64
CA SER A 61 -15.58 8.78 4.64
C SER A 61 -16.08 9.26 3.28
N MET A 62 -15.91 8.45 2.22
CA MET A 62 -16.39 8.73 0.87
C MET A 62 -17.89 8.44 0.77
N THR A 63 -18.71 9.40 1.18
CA THR A 63 -20.18 9.25 1.31
C THR A 63 -20.96 9.43 0.01
N ASP A 64 -20.35 10.06 -1.01
CA ASP A 64 -20.96 10.23 -2.33
C ASP A 64 -20.91 8.92 -3.12
N ALA A 65 -22.06 8.27 -3.25
CA ALA A 65 -22.18 6.99 -3.95
C ALA A 65 -22.08 7.09 -5.48
N MET A 66 -22.38 8.24 -6.05
CA MET A 66 -22.29 8.47 -7.49
C MET A 66 -20.84 8.70 -7.90
N ARG A 67 -20.10 9.47 -7.09
CA ARG A 67 -18.67 9.71 -7.33
C ARG A 67 -17.79 8.51 -6.97
N PHE A 68 -18.19 7.74 -5.97
CA PHE A 68 -17.41 6.59 -5.48
C PHE A 68 -18.30 5.34 -5.45
N PRO A 69 -18.38 4.56 -6.53
CA PRO A 69 -19.18 3.35 -6.58
C PRO A 69 -18.76 2.33 -5.50
N GLY A 70 -19.73 1.71 -4.82
CA GLY A 70 -19.47 0.82 -3.68
C GLY A 70 -18.60 -0.41 -4.03
N GLY A 71 -18.77 -0.95 -5.24
CA GLY A 71 -17.95 -2.05 -5.75
C GLY A 71 -16.48 -1.68 -5.90
N GLU A 72 -16.19 -0.54 -6.55
CA GLU A 72 -14.82 -0.04 -6.71
C GLU A 72 -14.15 0.25 -5.37
N MET A 73 -14.90 0.76 -4.40
CA MET A 73 -14.41 1.00 -3.05
C MET A 73 -14.08 -0.32 -2.33
N ALA A 74 -14.92 -1.34 -2.47
CA ALA A 74 -14.64 -2.67 -1.94
C ALA A 74 -13.36 -3.27 -2.55
N ASP A 75 -13.19 -3.13 -3.87
CA ASP A 75 -12.02 -3.61 -4.60
C ASP A 75 -10.75 -2.83 -4.22
N LEU A 76 -10.84 -1.51 -4.07
CA LEU A 76 -9.75 -0.66 -3.59
C LEU A 76 -9.28 -1.08 -2.19
N TYR A 77 -10.20 -1.44 -1.29
CA TYR A 77 -9.82 -1.94 0.02
C TYR A 77 -9.01 -3.25 -0.06
N SER A 78 -9.21 -4.06 -1.10
CA SER A 78 -8.45 -5.28 -1.32
C SER A 78 -6.94 -5.01 -1.54
N HIS A 79 -6.61 -3.87 -2.15
CA HIS A 79 -5.24 -3.40 -2.39
C HIS A 79 -4.53 -2.88 -1.14
N ARG A 80 -5.23 -2.73 0.00
CA ARG A 80 -4.59 -2.36 1.28
C ARG A 80 -3.43 -3.30 1.65
N TRP A 81 -3.51 -4.58 1.27
CA TRP A 81 -2.46 -5.56 1.52
C TRP A 81 -1.13 -5.26 0.81
N GLU A 82 -1.11 -4.41 -0.22
CA GLU A 82 0.13 -4.01 -0.88
C GLU A 82 1.11 -3.33 0.09
N ILE A 83 0.63 -2.71 1.18
CA ILE A 83 1.52 -2.18 2.22
C ILE A 83 2.34 -3.28 2.92
N GLU A 84 1.76 -4.47 3.10
CA GLU A 84 2.47 -5.59 3.71
C GLU A 84 3.56 -6.14 2.79
N LEU A 85 3.32 -6.08 1.48
CA LEU A 85 4.35 -6.36 0.49
C LEU A 85 5.46 -5.30 0.55
N GLY A 86 5.11 -4.02 0.67
CA GLY A 86 6.08 -2.94 0.89
C GLY A 86 6.96 -3.18 2.12
N TYR A 87 6.37 -3.58 3.25
CA TYR A 87 7.15 -3.97 4.44
C TYR A 87 8.06 -5.17 4.18
N ARG A 88 7.60 -6.15 3.40
CA ARG A 88 8.42 -7.30 3.02
C ARG A 88 9.60 -6.87 2.16
N GLU A 89 9.38 -6.05 1.14
CA GLU A 89 10.44 -5.57 0.24
C GLU A 89 11.51 -4.79 1.02
N ILE A 90 11.11 -3.92 1.94
CA ILE A 90 12.08 -3.21 2.79
C ILE A 90 12.87 -4.20 3.66
N LYS A 91 12.19 -5.08 4.41
CA LYS A 91 12.83 -5.96 5.40
C LYS A 91 13.63 -7.09 4.76
N GLN A 92 13.10 -7.72 3.72
CA GLN A 92 13.68 -8.91 3.11
C GLN A 92 14.58 -8.58 1.92
N THR A 93 14.14 -7.66 1.05
CA THR A 93 14.90 -7.34 -0.17
C THR A 93 15.97 -6.29 0.09
N MET A 94 15.61 -5.11 0.62
CA MET A 94 16.60 -4.04 0.85
C MET A 94 17.54 -4.33 2.02
N GLN A 95 16.99 -4.87 3.12
CA GLN A 95 17.76 -5.19 4.33
C GLN A 95 18.29 -6.62 4.35
N LEU A 96 18.11 -7.41 3.27
CA LEU A 96 18.60 -8.79 3.17
C LEU A 96 18.17 -9.67 4.35
N SER A 97 16.96 -9.45 4.88
CA SER A 97 16.41 -10.13 6.08
C SER A 97 17.24 -9.94 7.36
N ARG A 98 18.13 -8.94 7.40
CA ARG A 98 18.85 -8.59 8.63
C ARG A 98 17.90 -7.91 9.61
N LEU A 99 17.99 -8.32 10.88
CA LEU A 99 17.13 -7.83 11.95
C LEU A 99 17.70 -6.62 12.68
N THR A 100 18.94 -6.22 12.36
CA THR A 100 19.67 -5.16 13.04
C THR A 100 20.11 -4.08 12.07
N LEU A 101 19.92 -2.83 12.49
CA LEU A 101 20.49 -1.64 11.86
C LEU A 101 21.93 -1.45 12.34
N ARG A 102 22.73 -0.68 11.59
CA ARG A 102 24.17 -0.56 11.85
C ARG A 102 24.48 0.34 13.03
N SER A 103 23.72 1.42 13.18
CA SER A 103 23.95 2.39 14.25
C SER A 103 23.60 1.83 15.64
N LYS A 104 24.38 2.24 16.65
CA LYS A 104 24.11 2.00 18.08
C LYS A 104 23.57 3.23 18.82
N LYS A 105 23.43 4.37 18.14
CA LYS A 105 22.87 5.62 18.72
C LYS A 105 21.44 5.83 18.20
N PRO A 106 20.43 6.10 19.06
CA PRO A 106 19.03 6.24 18.66
C PRO A 106 18.80 7.22 17.51
N GLU A 107 19.47 8.37 17.53
CA GLU A 107 19.32 9.43 16.54
C GLU A 107 19.83 8.99 15.16
N LEU A 108 20.97 8.29 15.14
CA LEU A 108 21.55 7.74 13.92
C LEU A 108 20.78 6.51 13.41
N VAL A 109 20.10 5.76 14.30
CA VAL A 109 19.17 4.70 13.91
C VAL A 109 17.96 5.29 13.18
N GLU A 110 17.41 6.40 13.66
CA GLU A 110 16.34 7.11 12.98
C GLU A 110 16.79 7.61 11.60
N GLN A 111 17.99 8.19 11.50
CA GLN A 111 18.58 8.58 10.21
C GLN A 111 18.73 7.38 9.25
N GLU A 112 19.17 6.22 9.74
CA GLU A 112 19.29 5.01 8.94
C GLU A 112 17.92 4.57 8.39
N LEU A 113 16.87 4.61 9.21
CA LEU A 113 15.49 4.32 8.78
C LEU A 113 15.00 5.29 7.70
N TRP A 114 15.28 6.58 7.85
CA TRP A 114 14.97 7.58 6.82
C TRP A 114 15.71 7.30 5.51
N GLY A 115 16.98 6.91 5.58
CA GLY A 115 17.76 6.51 4.40
C GLY A 115 17.16 5.30 3.69
N VAL A 116 16.70 4.30 4.43
CA VAL A 116 16.03 3.11 3.88
C VAL A 116 14.71 3.49 3.20
N LEU A 117 13.90 4.32 3.83
CA LEU A 117 12.63 4.80 3.26
C LEU A 117 12.86 5.64 2.00
N LEU A 118 13.87 6.50 1.98
CA LEU A 118 14.25 7.27 0.81
C LEU A 118 14.65 6.36 -0.34
N ALA A 119 15.55 5.40 -0.10
CA ALA A 119 15.97 4.43 -1.10
C ALA A 119 14.80 3.59 -1.64
N TYR A 120 13.89 3.15 -0.76
CA TYR A 120 12.66 2.45 -1.15
C TYR A 120 11.82 3.31 -2.10
N ASN A 121 11.57 4.57 -1.74
CA ASN A 121 10.79 5.49 -2.55
C ASN A 121 11.46 5.82 -3.89
N LEU A 122 12.79 5.90 -3.94
CA LEU A 122 13.53 6.08 -5.20
C LEU A 122 13.31 4.90 -6.15
N VAL A 123 13.42 3.67 -5.65
CA VAL A 123 13.12 2.47 -6.47
C VAL A 123 11.65 2.49 -6.91
N ARG A 124 10.71 2.81 -6.02
CA ARG A 124 9.28 2.91 -6.37
C ARG A 124 9.00 3.99 -7.40
N TYR A 125 9.65 5.14 -7.30
CA TYR A 125 9.55 6.20 -8.30
C TYR A 125 10.07 5.73 -9.66
N GLN A 126 11.21 5.05 -9.68
CA GLN A 126 11.72 4.48 -10.93
C GLN A 126 10.77 3.43 -11.52
N MET A 127 10.13 2.60 -10.69
CA MET A 127 9.11 1.65 -11.15
C MET A 127 7.88 2.36 -11.73
N ILE A 128 7.49 3.54 -11.22
CA ILE A 128 6.45 4.38 -11.83
C ILE A 128 6.89 4.81 -13.22
N LYS A 129 8.12 5.31 -13.35
CA LYS A 129 8.68 5.69 -14.66
C LYS A 129 8.77 4.53 -15.63
N MET A 130 9.14 3.35 -15.17
CA MET A 130 9.11 2.14 -16.00
C MET A 130 7.70 1.77 -16.44
N ALA A 131 6.72 1.84 -15.54
CA ALA A 131 5.33 1.50 -15.86
C ALA A 131 4.68 2.47 -16.87
N GLU A 132 5.10 3.75 -16.90
CA GLU A 132 4.65 4.73 -17.92
C GLU A 132 4.94 4.24 -19.35
N HIS A 133 5.97 3.42 -19.57
CA HIS A 133 6.30 2.81 -20.86
C HIS A 133 5.58 1.49 -21.15
N LEU A 134 4.75 0.99 -20.22
CA LEU A 134 4.08 -0.30 -20.32
C LEU A 134 2.57 -0.12 -20.40
N LYS A 135 1.98 -0.37 -21.58
CA LYS A 135 0.53 -0.29 -21.75
C LYS A 135 -0.18 -1.31 -20.86
N GLY A 136 -1.04 -0.84 -19.96
CA GLY A 136 -1.90 -1.67 -19.11
C GLY A 136 -1.21 -2.30 -17.90
N TYR A 137 0.00 -1.85 -17.54
CA TYR A 137 0.70 -2.31 -16.34
C TYR A 137 0.79 -1.22 -15.28
N TRP A 138 0.55 -1.62 -14.04
CA TRP A 138 0.70 -0.77 -12.87
C TRP A 138 2.08 -1.00 -12.22
N PRO A 139 2.65 0.02 -11.53
CA PRO A 139 3.96 -0.11 -10.89
C PRO A 139 4.05 -1.27 -9.88
N ASN A 140 2.96 -1.59 -9.18
CA ASN A 140 2.89 -2.72 -8.24
C ASN A 140 2.86 -4.10 -8.92
N GLN A 141 2.76 -4.16 -10.24
CA GLN A 141 2.90 -5.37 -11.06
C GLN A 141 4.33 -5.56 -11.60
N LEU A 142 5.26 -4.69 -11.21
CA LEU A 142 6.68 -4.84 -11.49
C LEU A 142 7.41 -5.46 -10.30
N SER A 143 8.46 -6.21 -10.59
CA SER A 143 9.32 -6.88 -9.61
C SER A 143 10.18 -5.86 -8.89
N PHE A 144 9.91 -5.64 -7.60
CA PHE A 144 10.70 -4.70 -6.79
C PHE A 144 12.16 -5.13 -6.67
N SER A 145 12.42 -6.43 -6.50
CA SER A 145 13.79 -6.96 -6.37
C SER A 145 14.63 -6.71 -7.61
N GLU A 146 14.08 -7.00 -8.79
CA GLU A 146 14.79 -6.78 -10.05
C GLU A 146 14.93 -5.29 -10.34
N SER A 147 13.88 -4.49 -10.08
CA SER A 147 13.93 -3.03 -10.21
C SER A 147 15.00 -2.41 -9.30
N CYS A 148 15.11 -2.87 -8.05
CA CYS A 148 16.15 -2.46 -7.12
C CYS A 148 17.55 -2.80 -7.67
N GLY A 149 17.73 -4.01 -8.21
CA GLY A 149 18.97 -4.42 -8.87
C GLY A 149 19.33 -3.54 -10.07
N MET A 150 18.35 -3.17 -10.90
CA MET A 150 18.55 -2.25 -12.01
C MET A 150 18.93 -0.84 -11.56
N VAL A 151 18.27 -0.30 -10.53
CA VAL A 151 18.62 1.02 -9.96
C VAL A 151 20.03 0.99 -9.37
N MET A 152 20.41 -0.06 -8.64
CA MET A 152 21.79 -0.21 -8.13
C MET A 152 22.82 -0.27 -9.26
N ARG A 153 22.53 -1.01 -10.34
CA ARG A 153 23.40 -1.08 -11.52
C ARG A 153 23.55 0.30 -12.18
N MET A 154 22.45 1.03 -12.33
CA MET A 154 22.45 2.39 -12.85
C MET A 154 23.32 3.32 -12.01
N LEU A 155 23.19 3.28 -10.67
CA LEU A 155 24.02 4.08 -9.77
C LEU A 155 25.52 3.77 -9.93
N MET A 156 25.90 2.51 -10.15
CA MET A 156 27.28 2.13 -10.46
C MET A 156 27.73 2.68 -11.83
N THR A 157 26.87 2.63 -12.86
CA THR A 157 27.18 3.19 -14.19
C THR A 157 27.36 4.71 -14.14
N LEU A 158 26.56 5.42 -13.33
CA LEU A 158 26.63 6.88 -13.20
C LEU A 158 27.98 7.38 -12.69
N GLN A 159 28.73 6.57 -11.93
CA GLN A 159 30.05 6.96 -11.42
C GLN A 159 31.07 7.26 -12.52
N GLY A 160 30.93 6.62 -13.69
CA GLY A 160 31.79 6.85 -14.85
C GLY A 160 31.14 7.61 -16.00
N ALA A 161 29.89 8.05 -15.84
CA ALA A 161 29.15 8.74 -16.88
C ALA A 161 29.42 10.25 -16.86
N SER A 162 29.53 10.87 -18.04
CA SER A 162 29.52 12.34 -18.12
C SER A 162 28.14 12.89 -17.72
N PRO A 163 28.06 14.08 -17.11
CA PRO A 163 26.77 14.67 -16.71
C PRO A 163 25.75 14.78 -17.86
N GLY A 164 26.21 15.01 -19.09
CA GLY A 164 25.34 15.09 -20.28
C GLY A 164 24.68 13.76 -20.67
N ARG A 165 25.24 12.62 -20.25
CA ARG A 165 24.71 11.28 -20.55
C ARG A 165 23.65 10.82 -19.53
N ILE A 166 23.57 11.45 -18.37
CA ILE A 166 22.64 11.06 -17.28
C ILE A 166 21.17 11.01 -17.76
N PRO A 167 20.63 12.02 -18.49
CA PRO A 167 19.25 11.98 -18.95
C PRO A 167 18.95 10.82 -19.89
N GLU A 168 19.91 10.44 -20.74
CA GLU A 168 19.80 9.29 -21.64
C GLU A 168 19.71 7.98 -20.84
N LEU A 169 20.66 7.75 -19.93
CA LEU A 169 20.68 6.55 -19.09
C LEU A 169 19.40 6.42 -18.24
N MET A 170 18.83 7.53 -17.77
CA MET A 170 17.56 7.52 -17.04
C MET A 170 16.37 7.11 -17.94
N ARG A 171 16.35 7.55 -19.20
CA ARG A 171 15.34 7.12 -20.18
C ARG A 171 15.51 5.65 -20.53
N ASP A 172 16.74 5.20 -20.72
CA ASP A 172 17.04 3.79 -21.00
C ASP A 172 16.53 2.90 -19.86
N LEU A 173 16.84 3.26 -18.61
CA LEU A 173 16.34 2.54 -17.44
C LEU A 173 14.81 2.52 -17.38
N ALA A 174 14.13 3.63 -17.71
CA ALA A 174 12.67 3.65 -17.77
C ALA A 174 12.12 2.73 -18.88
N SER A 175 12.79 2.66 -20.03
CA SER A 175 12.37 1.79 -21.15
C SER A 175 12.48 0.29 -20.84
N MET A 176 13.31 -0.09 -19.87
CA MET A 176 13.56 -1.49 -19.48
C MET A 176 12.42 -2.13 -18.66
N GLY A 177 11.30 -1.44 -18.46
CA GLY A 177 10.17 -1.94 -17.66
C GLY A 177 9.66 -3.33 -18.06
N GLN A 178 9.79 -3.73 -19.34
CA GLN A 178 9.37 -5.07 -19.81
C GLN A 178 10.12 -6.21 -19.11
N LEU A 179 11.38 -5.99 -18.72
CA LEU A 179 12.23 -7.01 -18.11
C LEU A 179 11.85 -7.34 -16.67
N VAL A 180 11.09 -6.48 -16.01
CA VAL A 180 10.72 -6.63 -14.59
C VAL A 180 9.22 -6.87 -14.39
N LYS A 181 8.50 -7.28 -15.45
CA LYS A 181 7.07 -7.57 -15.36
C LYS A 181 6.84 -8.85 -14.58
N LEU A 182 6.00 -8.77 -13.55
CA LEU A 182 5.52 -9.96 -12.87
C LEU A 182 4.40 -10.63 -13.68
N PRO A 183 4.29 -11.96 -13.63
CA PRO A 183 3.10 -12.64 -14.15
C PRO A 183 1.87 -12.21 -13.34
N THR A 184 0.69 -12.36 -13.94
CA THR A 184 -0.59 -12.09 -13.27
C THR A 184 -0.65 -12.85 -11.94
N ARG A 185 -0.73 -12.10 -10.82
CA ARG A 185 -0.74 -12.69 -9.49
C ARG A 185 -2.00 -13.53 -9.30
N ARG A 186 -1.82 -14.82 -9.03
CA ARG A 186 -2.93 -15.71 -8.63
C ARG A 186 -3.52 -15.22 -7.29
N GLY A 187 -4.82 -15.43 -7.10
CA GLY A 187 -5.49 -15.12 -5.84
C GLY A 187 -4.79 -15.83 -4.67
N ARG A 188 -4.34 -15.06 -3.69
CA ARG A 188 -3.68 -15.57 -2.46
C ARG A 188 -4.61 -16.58 -1.77
N ALA A 189 -4.21 -17.83 -1.58
CA ALA A 189 -4.87 -18.81 -0.70
C ALA A 189 -3.96 -19.12 0.49
N PHE A 190 -4.43 -18.82 1.71
CA PHE A 190 -3.79 -19.27 2.95
C PHE A 190 -4.84 -20.04 3.72
N PRO A 191 -5.03 -21.35 3.44
CA PRO A 191 -5.76 -22.18 4.37
C PRO A 191 -5.10 -21.99 5.74
N ARG A 192 -5.90 -21.70 6.77
CA ARG A 192 -5.39 -21.64 8.13
C ARG A 192 -5.08 -23.07 8.53
N VAL A 193 -3.84 -23.49 8.34
CA VAL A 193 -3.34 -24.79 8.81
C VAL A 193 -2.72 -24.55 10.17
N VAL A 194 -3.10 -25.38 11.16
CA VAL A 194 -2.38 -25.44 12.43
C VAL A 194 -1.03 -26.07 12.09
N LYS A 195 0.04 -25.29 12.16
CA LYS A 195 1.40 -25.86 12.04
C LYS A 195 1.67 -26.65 13.32
N GLU A 196 2.14 -27.87 13.17
CA GLU A 196 2.72 -28.61 14.31
C GLU A 196 3.83 -27.76 14.93
N ARG A 197 3.92 -27.82 16.27
CA ARG A 197 4.96 -27.08 16.98
C ARG A 197 6.33 -27.70 16.62
N PRO A 198 7.39 -26.88 16.46
CA PRO A 198 8.75 -27.38 16.24
C PRO A 198 9.20 -28.30 17.37
#